data_AF-A0A3N7IES1-F1
#
_entry.id   AF-A0A3N7IES1-F1
#
_cell.length_a   1.000
_cell.length_b   1.000
_cell.length_c   1.000
_cell.angle_alpha   90.00
_cell.angle_beta   90.00
_cell.angle_gamma   90.00
#
_symmetry.space_group_name_H-M   'P 1'
#
loop_
_entity.id
_entity.type
_entity.pdbx_description
1 polymer ?
#
loop_
_entity_poly.entity_id
_entity_poly.type
_entity_poly.pdbx_seq_one_letter_code
_entity_poly.pdbx_strand_id
1 'polypeptide(L)'
;MIMIKLTRLAVAVALLLSTNLYAQSEVSIIPQPLQLEQKQGAYVLTEKAFIQVDNGNTELKALGELLVQGLFERTGTRLSLVPSRADNGTTATIVLQ
;
A
#
# COMPACT_ATOMS: atom_id res chain seq x y z
N MET A 1 -3.40 -5.12 48.45
CA MET A 1 -4.46 -5.11 47.41
C MET A 1 -4.35 -3.96 46.41
N ILE A 2 -3.76 -2.81 46.79
CA ILE A 2 -3.55 -1.64 45.90
C ILE A 2 -2.47 -1.88 44.82
N MET A 3 -1.38 -2.57 45.16
CA MET A 3 -0.27 -2.87 44.22
C MET A 3 -0.73 -3.64 42.97
N ILE A 4 -1.57 -4.67 43.14
CA ILE A 4 -2.10 -5.50 42.04
C ILE A 4 -2.98 -4.66 41.07
N LYS A 5 -3.66 -3.64 41.57
CA LYS A 5 -4.47 -2.74 40.74
C LYS A 5 -3.60 -1.78 39.92
N LEU A 6 -2.49 -1.29 40.47
CA LEU A 6 -1.51 -0.49 39.73
C LEU A 6 -0.83 -1.30 38.63
N THR A 7 -0.45 -2.55 38.90
CA THR A 7 0.19 -3.40 37.88
C THR A 7 -0.76 -3.64 36.70
N ARG A 8 -2.05 -3.88 36.97
CA ARG A 8 -3.06 -4.05 35.92
C ARG A 8 -3.30 -2.78 35.11
N LEU A 9 -3.28 -1.61 35.76
CA LEU A 9 -3.41 -0.32 35.07
C LEU A 9 -2.20 -0.07 34.14
N ALA A 10 -0.97 -0.32 34.62
CA ALA A 10 0.24 -0.15 33.83
C ALA A 10 0.25 -1.07 32.60
N VAL A 11 -0.19 -2.32 32.76
CA VAL A 11 -0.31 -3.27 31.64
C VAL A 11 -1.37 -2.81 30.63
N ALA A 12 -2.52 -2.29 31.09
CA ALA A 12 -3.55 -1.77 30.19
C ALA A 12 -3.06 -0.54 29.40
N VAL A 13 -2.32 0.37 30.05
CA VAL A 13 -1.72 1.54 29.40
C VAL A 13 -0.67 1.15 28.36
N ALA A 14 0.19 0.17 28.68
CA ALA A 14 1.20 -0.33 27.74
C ALA A 14 0.57 -0.98 26.49
N LEU A 15 -0.52 -1.73 26.67
CA LEU A 15 -1.28 -2.31 25.55
C LEU A 15 -1.93 -1.23 24.67
N LEU A 16 -2.54 -0.20 25.26
CA LEU A 16 -3.16 0.89 24.51
C LEU A 16 -2.15 1.68 23.67
N LEU A 17 -0.94 1.91 24.18
CA LEU A 17 0.13 2.63 23.48
C LEU A 17 0.76 1.84 22.33
N SER A 18 0.64 0.51 22.31
CA SER A 18 1.23 -0.36 21.28
C SER A 18 0.47 -0.38 19.94
N THR A 19 -0.70 0.25 19.85
CA THR A 19 -1.59 0.18 18.68
C THR A 19 -1.10 0.95 17.44
N ASN A 20 -0.02 1.73 17.54
CA ASN A 20 0.55 2.50 16.42
C ASN A 20 1.86 1.93 15.86
N LEU A 21 2.25 0.71 16.23
CA LEU A 21 3.39 0.02 15.64
C LEU A 21 3.00 -0.61 14.29
N TYR A 22 2.81 0.23 13.27
CA TYR A 22 2.76 -0.25 11.89
C TYR A 22 4.14 -0.78 11.49
N ALA A 23 4.18 -2.02 10.99
CA ALA A 23 5.38 -2.85 10.97
C ALA A 23 6.39 -2.55 9.85
N GLN A 24 6.19 -1.60 8.95
CA GLN A 24 7.15 -1.33 7.87
C GLN A 24 6.93 0.05 7.23
N SER A 25 7.88 0.97 7.43
CA SER A 25 7.94 2.27 6.74
C SER A 25 9.26 2.52 6.00
N GLU A 26 10.19 1.57 6.02
CA GLU A 26 11.47 1.74 5.34
C GLU A 26 11.40 1.15 3.93
N VAL A 27 11.42 2.04 2.93
CA VAL A 27 11.41 1.68 1.51
C VAL A 27 12.84 1.37 1.09
N SER A 28 13.11 0.12 0.71
CA SER A 28 14.41 -0.30 0.17
C SER A 28 14.34 -0.44 -1.34
N ILE A 29 14.94 0.49 -2.08
CA ILE A 29 14.99 0.49 -3.55
C ILE A 29 16.44 0.31 -3.99
N ILE A 30 16.67 -0.65 -4.90
CA ILE A 30 17.98 -0.96 -5.46
C ILE A 30 17.83 -1.10 -6.99
N PRO A 31 18.65 -0.41 -7.80
CA PRO A 31 19.62 0.62 -7.40
C PRO A 31 18.94 1.88 -6.85
N GLN A 32 19.68 2.72 -6.13
CA GLN A 32 19.13 3.95 -5.58
C GLN A 32 18.72 4.90 -6.71
N PRO A 33 17.51 5.50 -6.66
CA PRO A 33 17.07 6.46 -7.66
C PRO A 33 17.86 7.76 -7.51
N LEU A 34 17.93 8.53 -8.61
CA LEU A 34 18.56 9.84 -8.61
C LEU A 34 17.88 10.82 -7.64
N GLN A 35 16.56 10.69 -7.49
CA GLN A 35 15.73 11.52 -6.62
C GLN A 35 14.64 10.65 -5.98
N LEU A 36 14.44 10.81 -4.67
CA LEU A 36 13.37 10.16 -3.91
C LEU A 36 12.76 11.19 -2.95
N GLU A 37 11.48 11.49 -3.13
CA GLU A 37 10.71 12.34 -2.22
C GLU A 37 9.70 11.51 -1.43
N GLN A 38 9.84 11.46 -0.12
CA GLN A 38 8.87 10.82 0.76
C GLN A 38 7.89 11.87 1.30
N LYS A 39 6.61 11.74 0.94
CA LYS A 39 5.53 12.59 1.45
C LYS A 39 4.86 11.94 2.66
N GLN A 40 4.23 12.75 3.50
CA GLN A 40 3.46 12.24 4.64
C GLN A 40 2.22 11.49 4.16
N GLY A 41 1.93 10.36 4.79
CA GLY A 41 0.84 9.45 4.44
C GLY A 41 1.34 8.13 3.85
N ALA A 42 0.43 7.18 3.70
CA ALA A 42 0.71 5.87 3.13
C ALA A 42 -0.41 5.47 2.18
N TYR A 43 -0.05 4.75 1.11
CA TYR A 43 -1.01 4.12 0.21
C TYR A 43 -1.28 2.69 0.70
N VAL A 44 -2.55 2.37 0.92
CA VAL A 44 -2.97 1.02 1.31
C VAL A 44 -3.52 0.31 0.09
N LEU A 45 -2.85 -0.76 -0.32
CA LEU A 45 -3.36 -1.64 -1.37
C LEU A 45 -4.54 -2.47 -0.82
N THR A 46 -5.68 -2.41 -1.50
CA THR A 46 -6.90 -3.13 -1.10
C THR A 46 -7.45 -3.91 -2.31
N GLU A 47 -8.37 -4.84 -2.06
CA GLU A 47 -9.04 -5.62 -3.12
C GLU A 47 -9.83 -4.77 -4.11
N LYS A 48 -10.14 -3.51 -3.78
CA LYS A 48 -10.84 -2.57 -4.65
C LYS A 48 -9.91 -1.76 -5.55
N ALA A 49 -8.59 -1.90 -5.37
CA ALA A 49 -7.62 -1.19 -6.19
C ALA A 49 -7.58 -1.76 -7.61
N PHE A 50 -7.27 -0.90 -8.57
CA PHE A 50 -7.09 -1.27 -9.97
C PHE A 50 -5.90 -0.49 -10.55
N ILE A 51 -5.32 -1.07 -11.60
CA ILE A 51 -4.21 -0.46 -12.34
C ILE A 51 -4.78 0.16 -13.60
N GLN A 52 -4.53 1.45 -13.79
CA GLN A 52 -4.90 2.16 -15.01
C GLN A 52 -3.77 2.11 -16.02
N VAL A 53 -4.13 1.77 -17.27
CA VAL A 53 -3.20 1.67 -18.39
C VAL A 53 -3.74 2.43 -19.58
N ASP A 54 -2.89 3.20 -20.26
CA ASP A 54 -3.27 3.84 -21.51
C ASP A 54 -3.59 2.78 -22.59
N ASN A 55 -4.79 2.89 -23.14
CA ASN A 55 -5.36 1.92 -24.07
C ASN A 55 -4.61 1.89 -25.41
N GLY A 56 -3.87 2.96 -25.74
CA GLY A 56 -3.09 3.07 -26.97
C GLY A 56 -1.78 2.28 -26.98
N ASN A 57 -1.30 1.79 -25.82
CA ASN A 57 0.02 1.19 -25.71
C ASN A 57 -0.04 -0.28 -25.26
N THR A 58 0.19 -1.18 -26.21
CA THR A 58 0.18 -2.63 -25.96
C THR A 58 1.31 -3.09 -25.04
N GLU A 59 2.43 -2.38 -24.99
CA GLU A 59 3.54 -2.69 -24.09
C GLU A 59 3.18 -2.37 -22.63
N LEU A 60 2.53 -1.22 -22.39
CA LEU A 60 2.05 -0.86 -21.06
C LEU A 60 1.00 -1.85 -20.54
N LYS A 61 0.18 -2.40 -21.44
CA LYS A 61 -0.75 -3.47 -21.07
C LYS A 61 -0.02 -4.71 -20.58
N ALA A 62 1.00 -5.17 -21.30
CA ALA A 62 1.81 -6.32 -20.89
C ALA A 62 2.53 -6.07 -19.56
N LEU A 63 3.10 -4.87 -19.37
CA LEU A 63 3.71 -4.48 -18.09
C LEU A 63 2.69 -4.43 -16.95
N GLY A 64 1.49 -3.94 -17.22
CA GLY A 64 0.38 -3.95 -16.26
C GLY A 64 -0.01 -5.36 -15.84
N GLU A 65 -0.11 -6.31 -16.79
CA GLU A 65 -0.40 -7.72 -16.50
C GLU A 65 0.70 -8.36 -15.63
N LEU A 66 1.97 -8.07 -15.92
CA LEU A 66 3.10 -8.53 -15.11
C LEU A 66 3.04 -7.95 -13.69
N LEU A 67 2.69 -6.68 -13.53
CA LEU A 67 2.54 -6.05 -12.23
C LEU A 67 1.39 -6.65 -11.42
N VAL A 68 0.23 -6.89 -12.05
CA VAL A 68 -0.91 -7.57 -11.40
C VAL A 68 -0.48 -8.94 -10.88
N GLN A 69 0.21 -9.72 -11.72
CA GLN A 69 0.68 -11.05 -11.36
C GLN A 69 1.67 -11.00 -10.18
N GLY A 70 2.67 -10.12 -10.25
CA GLY A 70 3.67 -9.99 -9.18
C GLY A 70 3.09 -9.49 -7.85
N LEU A 71 2.06 -8.64 -7.89
CA LEU A 71 1.32 -8.22 -6.69
C LEU A 71 0.50 -9.38 -6.13
N PHE A 72 -0.22 -10.13 -6.97
CA PHE A 72 -0.98 -11.30 -6.54
C PHE A 72 -0.11 -12.35 -5.86
N GLU A 73 1.07 -12.64 -6.40
CA GLU A 73 2.01 -13.62 -5.83
C GLU A 73 2.50 -13.23 -4.43
N ARG A 74 2.57 -11.93 -4.12
CA ARG A 74 3.09 -11.41 -2.84
C ARG A 74 1.99 -11.09 -1.83
N THR A 75 0.82 -10.67 -2.29
CA THR A 75 -0.26 -10.16 -1.43
C THR A 75 -1.52 -11.00 -1.47
N GLY A 76 -1.65 -11.94 -2.41
CA GLY A 76 -2.89 -12.71 -2.67
C GLY A 76 -4.04 -11.87 -3.23
N THR A 77 -3.85 -10.57 -3.45
CA THR A 77 -4.90 -9.66 -3.88
C THR A 77 -5.05 -9.69 -5.41
N ARG A 78 -6.27 -9.92 -5.90
CA ARG A 78 -6.57 -9.93 -7.35
C ARG A 78 -6.93 -8.53 -7.83
N LEU A 79 -5.97 -7.84 -8.42
CA LEU A 79 -6.18 -6.52 -9.02
C LEU A 79 -6.63 -6.65 -10.48
N SER A 80 -7.41 -5.68 -10.95
CA SER A 80 -7.84 -5.59 -12.34
C SER A 80 -7.11 -4.47 -13.08
N LEU A 81 -6.95 -4.65 -14.39
CA LEU A 81 -6.46 -3.63 -15.31
C LEU A 81 -7.66 -2.92 -15.93
N VAL A 82 -7.67 -1.59 -15.84
CA VAL A 82 -8.73 -0.75 -16.39
C VAL A 82 -8.09 0.19 -17.41
N PRO A 83 -8.66 0.31 -18.63
CA PRO A 83 -8.17 1.28 -19.58
C PRO A 83 -8.34 2.70 -19.04
N SER A 84 -7.33 3.55 -19.24
CA SER A 84 -7.38 4.95 -18.81
C SER A 84 -8.60 5.64 -19.41
N ARG A 85 -9.58 5.92 -18.56
CA ARG A 85 -10.76 6.73 -18.87
C ARG A 85 -10.60 7.99 -18.05
N ALA A 86 -10.72 9.14 -18.71
CA ALA A 86 -10.72 10.44 -18.05
C ALA A 86 -11.91 10.50 -17.08
N ASP A 87 -11.73 10.02 -15.85
CA ASP A 87 -12.78 10.05 -14.84
C ASP A 87 -12.20 10.41 -13.47
N ASN A 88 -12.73 11.49 -12.93
CA ASN A 88 -12.32 12.15 -11.69
C ASN A 88 -12.86 11.39 -10.48
N GLY A 89 -12.41 10.15 -10.28
CA GLY A 89 -12.84 9.30 -9.18
C GLY A 89 -11.75 9.09 -8.15
N THR A 90 -12.01 9.48 -6.91
CA THR A 90 -11.18 9.31 -5.71
C THR A 90 -11.06 7.82 -5.31
N THR A 91 -10.59 6.97 -6.22
CA THR A 91 -10.33 5.55 -5.97
C THR A 91 -8.83 5.30 -6.09
N ALA A 92 -8.31 4.47 -5.20
CA ALA A 92 -6.90 4.13 -5.07
C ALA A 92 -6.35 3.54 -6.39
N THR A 93 -5.75 4.39 -7.23
CA THR A 93 -5.35 4.06 -8.60
C THR A 93 -3.84 4.05 -8.73
N ILE A 94 -3.28 3.00 -9.35
CA ILE A 94 -1.88 2.99 -9.82
C ILE A 94 -1.93 3.33 -11.31
N VAL A 95 -1.26 4.40 -11.71
CA VAL A 95 -1.23 4.87 -13.11
C VAL A 95 0.12 4.51 -13.72
N LEU A 96 0.11 3.78 -14.83
CA LEU A 96 1.29 3.56 -15.66
C LEU A 96 1.31 4.62 -16.77
N GLN A 97 2.38 5.41 -16.85
CA GLN A 97 2.60 6.48 -17.83
C GLN A 97 3.76 6.13 -18.75
#